data_AF-A0A0S2F7F8-F1
#
_entry.id   AF-A0A0S2F7F8-F1
#
_cell.length_a   1.000
_cell.length_b   1.000
_cell.length_c   1.000
_cell.angle_alpha   90.00
_cell.angle_beta   90.00
_cell.angle_gamma   90.00
#
_symmetry.space_group_name_H-M   'P 1'
#
loop_
_entity.id
_entity.type
_entity.pdbx_description
1 polymer ?
#
loop_
_entity_poly.entity_id
_entity_poly.type
_entity_poly.pdbx_seq_one_letter_code
_entity_poly.pdbx_strand_id
1 'polypeptide(L)'
;MSILARVLLGLVIALAVLGLWQRGSLAKAQRARDAAVAERDSAVTERDNANKIITDERRRADTANAIAAKYEQEKQDAESNGAAVVAGLRAGTLRLQDRWAGCEARLSAASRRAGEPDAEAEDRTASAGRIVRAAADCDAQVRGLQALVAADRAEVTP
;
A
#
# COMPACT_ATOMS: atom_id res chain seq x y z
N MET A 1 -64.49 36.48 -53.46
CA MET A 1 -63.10 35.95 -53.46
C MET A 1 -62.92 35.00 -54.62
N SER A 2 -61.96 35.25 -55.51
CA SER A 2 -61.66 34.36 -56.65
C SER A 2 -61.05 33.04 -56.15
N ILE A 3 -61.23 31.96 -56.93
CA ILE A 3 -60.70 30.61 -56.63
C ILE A 3 -59.17 30.68 -56.40
N LEU A 4 -58.47 31.50 -57.18
CA LEU A 4 -57.03 31.71 -57.06
C LEU A 4 -56.59 32.22 -55.68
N ALA A 5 -57.35 33.14 -55.08
CA ALA A 5 -57.06 33.67 -53.74
C ALA A 5 -57.19 32.61 -52.64
N ARG A 6 -58.14 31.67 -52.79
CA ARG A 6 -58.33 30.56 -51.84
C ARG A 6 -57.19 29.53 -51.93
N VAL A 7 -56.72 29.24 -53.15
CA VAL A 7 -55.59 28.32 -53.38
C VAL A 7 -54.29 28.91 -52.81
N LEU A 8 -54.02 30.19 -53.05
CA LEU A 8 -52.84 30.86 -52.49
C LEU A 8 -52.87 30.92 -50.96
N LEU A 9 -54.02 31.22 -50.37
CA LEU A 9 -54.17 31.22 -48.91
C LEU A 9 -53.92 29.82 -48.32
N GLY A 10 -54.47 28.77 -48.94
CA GLY A 10 -54.22 27.40 -48.51
C GLY A 10 -52.75 27.00 -48.57
N LEU A 11 -52.03 27.44 -49.61
CA LEU A 11 -50.61 27.17 -49.79
C LEU A 11 -49.75 27.88 -48.74
N VAL A 12 -50.07 29.14 -48.42
CA VAL A 12 -49.40 29.89 -47.34
C VAL A 12 -49.61 29.21 -45.98
N ILE A 13 -50.84 28.74 -45.69
CA ILE A 13 -51.13 28.01 -44.46
C ILE A 13 -50.35 26.69 -44.42
N ALA A 14 -50.32 25.93 -45.51
CA ALA A 14 -49.58 24.67 -45.59
C ALA A 14 -48.07 24.87 -45.34
N LEU A 15 -47.47 25.90 -45.93
CA LEU A 15 -46.07 26.25 -45.69
C LEU A 15 -45.81 26.69 -44.25
N ALA A 16 -46.73 27.45 -43.64
CA ALA A 16 -46.64 27.85 -42.23
C ALA A 16 -46.70 26.64 -41.29
N VAL A 17 -47.60 25.68 -41.55
CA VAL A 17 -47.72 24.43 -40.78
C VAL A 17 -46.46 23.59 -40.93
N LEU A 18 -45.93 23.44 -42.16
CA LEU A 18 -44.69 22.70 -42.41
C LEU A 18 -43.49 23.33 -41.69
N GLY A 19 -43.36 24.66 -41.75
CA GLY A 19 -42.29 25.40 -41.07
C GLY A 19 -42.37 25.26 -39.54
N LEU A 20 -43.57 25.31 -38.95
CA LEU A 20 -43.78 25.07 -37.52
C LEU A 20 -43.44 23.62 -37.13
N TRP A 21 -43.82 22.65 -37.97
CA TRP A 21 -43.52 21.23 -37.75
C TRP A 21 -42.02 20.95 -37.79
N GLN A 22 -41.30 21.46 -38.79
CA GLN A 22 -39.85 21.31 -38.90
C GLN A 22 -39.09 22.00 -37.76
N ARG A 23 -39.52 23.20 -37.33
CA ARG A 23 -38.92 23.86 -36.16
C ARG A 23 -39.18 23.07 -34.88
N GLY A 24 -40.39 22.54 -34.72
CA GLY A 24 -40.74 21.68 -33.59
C GLY A 24 -39.94 20.38 -33.55
N SER A 25 -39.73 19.72 -34.69
CA SER A 25 -38.96 18.49 -34.79
C SER A 25 -37.47 18.71 -34.49
N LEU A 26 -36.87 19.76 -35.06
CA LEU A 26 -35.48 20.13 -34.81
C LEU A 26 -35.26 20.52 -33.33
N ALA A 27 -36.17 21.29 -32.74
CA ALA A 27 -36.08 21.65 -31.33
C ALA A 27 -36.20 20.43 -30.40
N LYS A 28 -37.00 19.42 -30.76
CA LYS A 28 -37.07 18.14 -30.02
C LYS A 28 -35.77 17.35 -30.18
N ALA A 29 -35.22 17.26 -31.39
CA ALA A 29 -33.97 16.56 -31.64
C ALA A 29 -32.78 17.21 -30.90
N GLN A 30 -32.71 18.54 -30.89
CA GLN A 30 -31.69 19.29 -30.14
C GLN A 30 -31.81 19.02 -28.63
N ARG A 31 -33.01 19.12 -28.06
CA ARG A 31 -33.22 18.81 -26.63
C ARG A 31 -32.86 17.37 -26.29
N ALA A 32 -33.19 16.41 -27.14
CA ALA A 32 -32.82 15.00 -26.93
C ALA A 32 -31.30 14.82 -26.97
N ARG A 33 -30.61 15.47 -27.91
CA ARG A 33 -29.15 15.45 -28.00
C ARG A 33 -28.50 16.12 -26.80
N ASP A 34 -29.00 17.27 -26.36
CA ASP A 34 -28.44 17.99 -25.21
C ASP A 34 -28.69 17.23 -23.90
N ALA A 35 -29.85 16.58 -23.76
CA ALA A 35 -30.12 15.67 -22.64
C ALA A 35 -29.17 14.47 -22.64
N ALA A 36 -28.94 13.83 -23.79
CA ALA A 36 -28.02 12.71 -23.91
C ALA A 36 -26.55 13.11 -23.64
N VAL A 37 -26.15 14.31 -24.05
CA VAL A 37 -24.82 14.86 -23.74
C VAL A 37 -24.69 15.13 -22.24
N ALA A 38 -25.72 15.72 -21.61
CA ALA A 38 -25.71 15.98 -20.17
C ALA A 38 -25.62 14.68 -19.35
N GLU A 39 -26.39 13.65 -19.73
CA GLU A 39 -26.35 12.33 -19.08
C GLU A 39 -25.00 11.63 -19.27
N ARG A 40 -24.42 11.72 -20.47
CA ARG A 40 -23.06 11.21 -20.71
C ARG A 40 -22.04 11.93 -19.84
N ASP A 41 -22.11 13.25 -19.75
CA ASP A 41 -21.13 14.05 -19.01
C ASP A 41 -21.24 13.81 -17.49
N SER A 42 -22.44 13.59 -16.97
CA SER A 42 -22.62 13.14 -15.58
C SER A 42 -22.03 11.75 -15.36
N ALA A 43 -22.31 10.79 -16.24
CA ALA A 43 -21.78 9.43 -16.13
C ALA A 43 -20.25 9.39 -16.23
N VAL A 44 -19.65 10.21 -17.10
CA VAL A 44 -18.19 10.36 -17.20
C VAL A 44 -17.61 10.94 -15.92
N THR A 45 -18.24 11.95 -15.34
CA THR A 45 -17.80 12.56 -14.08
C THR A 45 -17.85 11.57 -12.93
N GLU A 46 -18.94 10.80 -12.82
CA GLU A 46 -19.08 9.74 -11.81
C GLU A 46 -18.02 8.66 -11.97
N ARG A 47 -17.79 8.19 -13.20
CA ARG A 47 -16.74 7.22 -13.51
C ARG A 47 -15.35 7.75 -13.14
N ASP A 48 -15.04 9.00 -13.48
CA ASP A 48 -13.73 9.58 -13.22
C ASP A 48 -13.49 9.77 -11.73
N ASN A 49 -14.52 10.12 -10.96
CA ASN A 49 -14.44 10.17 -9.51
C ASN A 49 -14.23 8.77 -8.91
N ALA A 50 -14.95 7.75 -9.39
CA ALA A 50 -14.75 6.37 -8.95
C ALA A 50 -13.34 5.86 -9.27
N ASN A 51 -12.83 6.15 -10.48
CA ASN A 51 -11.49 5.76 -10.89
C ASN A 51 -10.40 6.43 -10.05
N LYS A 52 -10.58 7.70 -9.66
CA LYS A 52 -9.66 8.38 -8.74
C LYS A 52 -9.59 7.66 -7.39
N ILE A 53 -10.75 7.37 -6.80
CA ILE A 53 -10.83 6.65 -5.52
C ILE A 53 -10.14 5.28 -5.61
N ILE A 54 -10.41 4.51 -6.67
CA ILE A 54 -9.77 3.20 -6.88
C ILE A 54 -8.26 3.33 -7.04
N THR A 55 -7.79 4.35 -7.75
CA THR A 55 -6.36 4.58 -7.98
C THR A 55 -5.64 4.94 -6.68
N ASP A 56 -6.24 5.81 -5.87
CA ASP A 56 -5.70 6.18 -4.57
C ASP A 56 -5.68 4.97 -3.61
N GLU A 57 -6.75 4.17 -3.58
CA GLU A 57 -6.80 2.97 -2.75
C GLU A 57 -5.74 1.93 -3.17
N ARG A 58 -5.55 1.73 -4.47
CA ARG A 58 -4.48 0.86 -4.98
C ARG A 58 -3.10 1.36 -4.59
N ARG A 59 -2.83 2.65 -4.73
CA ARG A 59 -1.55 3.26 -4.31
C ARG A 59 -1.28 3.04 -2.82
N ARG A 60 -2.30 3.19 -1.98
CA ARG A 60 -2.22 2.92 -0.53
C ARG A 60 -1.93 1.46 -0.24
N ALA A 61 -2.66 0.56 -0.90
CA ALA A 61 -2.45 -0.89 -0.78
C ALA A 61 -1.03 -1.30 -1.21
N ASP A 62 -0.53 -0.79 -2.34
CA ASP A 62 0.81 -1.06 -2.84
C ASP A 62 1.88 -0.60 -1.85
N THR A 63 1.70 0.58 -1.28
CA THR A 63 2.62 1.13 -0.26
C THR A 63 2.60 0.28 1.01
N ALA A 64 1.42 -0.10 1.51
CA ALA A 64 1.28 -0.97 2.68
C ALA A 64 1.91 -2.35 2.44
N ASN A 65 1.71 -2.93 1.25
CA ASN A 65 2.30 -4.20 0.84
C ASN A 65 3.83 -4.12 0.79
N ALA A 66 4.39 -3.03 0.26
CA ALA A 66 5.85 -2.84 0.24
C ALA A 66 6.44 -2.74 1.66
N ILE A 67 5.75 -2.05 2.58
CA ILE A 67 6.16 -1.96 3.99
C ILE A 67 6.08 -3.34 4.65
N ALA A 68 5.01 -4.11 4.41
CA ALA A 68 4.85 -5.45 4.94
C ALA A 68 5.93 -6.42 4.42
N ALA A 69 6.25 -6.36 3.12
CA ALA A 69 7.31 -7.16 2.52
C ALA A 69 8.68 -6.85 3.15
N LYS A 70 8.97 -5.56 3.39
CA LYS A 70 10.20 -5.14 4.07
C LYS A 70 10.24 -5.65 5.52
N TYR A 71 9.13 -5.56 6.25
CA TYR A 71 9.06 -6.09 7.62
C TYR A 71 9.33 -7.60 7.67
N GLU A 72 8.75 -8.38 6.75
CA GLU A 72 8.99 -9.82 6.70
C GLU A 72 10.45 -10.15 6.33
N GLN A 73 11.07 -9.37 5.44
CA GLN A 73 12.49 -9.48 5.17
C GLN A 73 13.34 -9.18 6.42
N GLU A 74 13.06 -8.08 7.12
CA GLU A 74 13.81 -7.71 8.32
C GLU A 74 13.70 -8.75 9.44
N LYS A 75 12.57 -9.47 9.52
CA LYS A 75 12.39 -10.60 10.44
C LYS A 75 13.26 -11.81 10.05
N GLN A 76 13.36 -12.13 8.77
CA GLN A 76 14.29 -13.16 8.29
C GLN A 76 15.75 -12.75 8.54
N ASP A 77 16.07 -11.48 8.34
CA ASP A 77 17.40 -10.95 8.64
C ASP A 77 17.69 -11.01 10.15
N ALA A 78 16.70 -10.74 11.02
CA ALA A 78 16.85 -10.88 12.47
C ALA A 78 17.15 -12.33 12.89
N GLU A 79 16.48 -13.31 12.27
CA GLU A 79 16.78 -14.73 12.47
C GLU A 79 18.21 -15.08 12.04
N SER A 80 18.61 -14.63 10.85
CA SER A 80 19.95 -14.83 10.30
C SER A 80 21.02 -14.20 11.18
N ASN A 81 20.80 -12.97 11.66
CA ASN A 81 21.71 -12.25 12.53
C ASN A 81 21.92 -12.97 13.86
N GLY A 82 20.84 -13.44 14.49
CA GLY A 82 20.92 -14.24 15.71
C GLY A 82 21.71 -15.53 15.50
N ALA A 83 21.47 -16.24 14.39
CA ALA A 83 22.21 -17.45 14.03
C ALA A 83 23.69 -17.17 13.75
N ALA A 84 24.01 -16.07 13.06
CA ALA A 84 25.38 -15.65 12.76
C ALA A 84 26.16 -15.31 14.05
N VAL A 85 25.52 -14.69 15.04
CA VAL A 85 26.13 -14.43 16.36
C VAL A 85 26.47 -15.75 17.06
N VAL A 86 25.54 -16.70 17.10
CA VAL A 86 25.78 -18.02 17.68
C VAL A 86 26.92 -18.75 16.97
N ALA A 87 26.94 -18.73 15.64
CA ALA A 87 28.00 -19.34 14.84
C ALA A 87 29.36 -18.68 15.11
N GLY A 88 29.41 -17.35 15.18
CA GLY A 88 30.63 -16.60 15.45
C GLY A 88 31.19 -16.85 16.87
N LEU A 89 30.30 -16.97 17.86
CA LEU A 89 30.70 -17.33 19.23
C LEU A 89 31.25 -18.76 19.30
N ARG A 90 30.63 -19.73 18.61
CA ARG A 90 31.13 -21.12 18.52
C ARG A 90 32.45 -21.23 17.76
N ALA A 91 32.63 -20.44 16.71
CA ALA A 91 33.86 -20.38 15.93
C ALA A 91 34.98 -19.58 16.62
N GLY A 92 34.67 -18.88 17.72
CA GLY A 92 35.61 -17.98 18.42
C GLY A 92 35.95 -16.70 17.64
N THR A 93 35.24 -16.41 16.55
CA THR A 93 35.40 -15.17 15.77
C THR A 93 34.72 -13.98 16.46
N LEU A 94 33.72 -14.28 17.29
CA LEU A 94 33.11 -13.34 18.23
C LEU A 94 33.44 -13.76 19.66
N ARG A 95 33.52 -12.78 20.56
CA ARG A 95 33.66 -13.03 22.00
C ARG A 95 32.66 -12.17 22.76
N LEU A 96 32.01 -12.77 23.74
CA LEU A 96 31.22 -12.02 24.72
C LEU A 96 32.16 -11.13 25.54
N GLN A 97 31.68 -9.96 25.93
CA GLN A 97 32.41 -9.09 26.85
C GLN A 97 32.53 -9.79 28.22
N ASP A 98 33.63 -9.58 28.95
CA ASP A 98 33.96 -10.29 30.20
C ASP A 98 32.80 -10.39 31.20
N ARG A 99 32.01 -9.33 31.38
CA ARG A 99 30.86 -9.34 32.31
C ARG A 99 29.72 -10.30 31.90
N TRP A 100 29.72 -10.77 30.65
CA TRP A 100 28.74 -11.70 30.06
C TRP A 100 29.35 -13.09 29.79
N ALA A 101 30.67 -13.23 29.88
CA ALA A 101 31.37 -14.49 29.63
C ALA A 101 31.15 -15.53 30.75
N GLY A 102 30.55 -15.12 31.88
CA GLY A 102 30.41 -15.89 33.11
C GLY A 102 31.60 -15.68 34.05
N CYS A 103 31.56 -16.29 35.24
CA CYS A 103 32.76 -16.40 36.06
C CYS A 103 33.74 -17.32 35.34
N GLU A 104 34.75 -16.75 34.67
CA GLU A 104 35.98 -17.51 34.41
C GLU A 104 36.52 -17.90 35.78
N ALA A 105 36.22 -19.12 36.24
CA ALA A 105 36.94 -19.70 37.33
C ALA A 105 38.39 -19.78 36.83
N ARG A 106 39.20 -18.76 37.17
CA ARG A 106 40.66 -18.77 37.04
C ARG A 106 41.20 -19.78 38.04
N LEU A 107 40.77 -21.02 37.89
CA LEU A 107 41.34 -22.17 38.53
C LEU A 107 42.76 -22.25 37.98
N SER A 108 43.73 -22.12 38.89
CA SER A 108 45.14 -22.36 38.57
C SER A 108 45.23 -23.67 37.79
N ALA A 109 46.14 -23.72 36.81
CA ALA A 109 46.24 -24.78 35.80
C ALA A 109 46.25 -26.23 36.37
N ALA A 110 46.44 -26.39 37.69
CA ALA A 110 46.43 -27.64 38.44
C ALA A 110 45.05 -28.27 38.70
N SER A 111 43.92 -27.57 38.48
CA SER A 111 42.58 -28.10 38.76
C SER A 111 41.66 -28.21 37.54
N ARG A 112 42.23 -28.18 36.32
CA ARG A 112 41.54 -28.66 35.13
C ARG A 112 41.31 -30.18 35.27
N ARG A 113 40.24 -30.56 35.98
CA ARG A 113 39.51 -31.77 35.62
C ARG A 113 39.11 -31.60 34.17
N ALA A 114 39.81 -32.29 33.28
CA ALA A 114 39.28 -32.64 31.98
C ALA A 114 38.03 -33.50 32.26
N GLY A 115 36.84 -33.04 31.91
CA GLY A 115 35.65 -33.83 32.20
C GLY A 115 34.34 -33.24 31.71
N GLU A 116 33.92 -32.09 32.24
CA GLU A 116 32.57 -31.60 31.96
C GLU A 116 32.60 -30.47 30.94
N PRO A 117 31.88 -30.59 29.82
CA PRO A 117 31.53 -29.43 28.99
C PRO A 117 30.83 -28.40 29.88
N ASP A 118 31.25 -27.14 29.81
CA ASP A 118 30.52 -26.03 30.45
C ASP A 118 29.16 -25.89 29.75
N ALA A 119 28.14 -26.60 30.26
CA ALA A 119 26.78 -26.54 29.75
C ALA A 119 26.21 -25.11 29.83
N GLU A 120 26.69 -24.29 30.77
CA GLU A 120 26.28 -22.88 30.85
C GLU A 120 26.91 -22.03 29.74
N ALA A 121 28.07 -22.41 29.18
CA ALA A 121 28.68 -21.69 28.05
C ALA A 121 27.85 -21.79 26.77
N GLU A 122 27.27 -22.97 26.50
CA GLU A 122 26.38 -23.14 25.36
C GLU A 122 25.07 -22.37 25.55
N ASP A 123 24.50 -22.36 26.76
CA ASP A 123 23.29 -21.56 27.03
C ASP A 123 23.57 -20.05 26.94
N ARG A 124 24.74 -19.56 27.41
CA ARG A 124 25.15 -18.15 27.21
C ARG A 124 25.26 -17.81 25.72
N THR A 125 25.84 -18.70 24.92
CA THR A 125 25.97 -18.53 23.47
C THR A 125 24.61 -18.48 22.79
N ALA A 126 23.73 -19.44 23.09
CA ALA A 126 22.38 -19.49 22.57
C ALA A 126 21.56 -18.27 23.01
N SER A 127 21.70 -17.84 24.27
CA SER A 127 21.04 -16.66 24.82
C SER A 127 21.45 -15.38 24.11
N ALA A 128 22.74 -15.20 23.82
CA ALA A 128 23.24 -14.05 23.06
C ALA A 128 22.58 -13.97 21.68
N GLY A 129 22.48 -15.10 20.97
CA GLY A 129 21.76 -15.18 19.69
C GLY A 129 20.28 -14.81 19.81
N ARG A 130 19.58 -15.35 20.82
CA ARG A 130 18.16 -15.03 21.07
C ARG A 130 17.95 -13.55 21.36
N ILE A 131 18.82 -12.94 22.17
CA ILE A 131 18.73 -11.51 22.53
C ILE A 131 18.96 -10.64 21.29
N VAL A 132 19.97 -10.93 20.48
CA VAL A 132 20.25 -10.17 19.24
C VAL A 132 19.10 -10.28 18.26
N ARG A 133 18.57 -11.49 18.05
CA ARG A 133 17.37 -11.71 17.24
C ARG A 133 16.19 -10.89 17.78
N ALA A 134 15.88 -11.01 19.06
CA ALA A 134 14.74 -10.32 19.66
C ALA A 134 14.86 -8.80 19.55
N ALA A 135 16.06 -8.24 19.73
CA ALA A 135 16.30 -6.81 19.52
C ALA A 135 16.06 -6.41 18.07
N ALA A 136 16.58 -7.18 17.10
CA ALA A 136 16.36 -6.91 15.68
C ALA A 136 14.89 -7.06 15.26
N ASP A 137 14.16 -8.04 15.80
CA ASP A 137 12.72 -8.23 15.59
C ASP A 137 11.91 -7.03 16.11
N CYS A 138 12.24 -6.55 17.32
CA CYS A 138 11.62 -5.35 17.90
C CYS A 138 11.89 -4.11 17.05
N ASP A 139 13.13 -3.91 16.62
CA ASP A 139 13.50 -2.79 15.75
C ASP A 139 12.76 -2.85 14.42
N ALA A 140 12.63 -4.04 13.83
CA ALA A 140 11.88 -4.24 12.59
C ALA A 140 10.40 -3.89 12.76
N GLN A 141 9.80 -4.31 13.88
CA GLN A 141 8.41 -3.97 14.19
C GLN A 141 8.22 -2.45 14.35
N VAL A 142 9.09 -1.79 15.11
CA VAL A 142 9.02 -0.33 15.31
C VAL A 142 9.19 0.41 13.99
N ARG A 143 10.19 0.04 13.17
CA ARG A 143 10.40 0.64 11.85
C ARG A 143 9.20 0.43 10.92
N GLY A 144 8.64 -0.78 10.88
CA GLY A 144 7.47 -1.10 10.07
C GLY A 144 6.24 -0.28 10.46
N LEU A 145 5.95 -0.19 11.77
CA LEU A 145 4.82 0.62 12.27
C LEU A 145 5.02 2.11 11.99
N GLN A 146 6.23 2.63 12.20
CA GLN A 146 6.56 4.02 11.90
C GLN A 146 6.43 4.33 10.41
N ALA A 147 6.88 3.42 9.54
CA ALA A 147 6.73 3.56 8.09
C ALA A 147 5.26 3.61 7.67
N LEU A 148 4.41 2.75 8.26
CA LEU A 148 2.97 2.74 7.99
C LEU A 148 2.31 4.06 8.41
N VAL A 149 2.62 4.55 9.62
CA VAL A 149 2.11 5.85 10.11
C VAL A 149 2.60 7.02 9.25
N ALA A 150 3.85 6.98 8.80
CA ALA A 150 4.38 8.01 7.92
C ALA A 150 3.69 8.00 6.55
N ALA A 151 3.45 6.83 5.97
CA ALA A 151 2.72 6.68 4.70
C ALA A 151 1.27 7.18 4.82
N ASP A 152 0.57 6.82 5.89
CA ASP A 152 -0.80 7.29 6.14
C ASP A 152 -0.86 8.82 6.27
N ARG A 153 0.09 9.43 7.00
CA ARG A 153 0.15 10.90 7.13
C ARG A 153 0.49 11.63 5.83
N ALA A 154 1.33 11.03 4.99
CA ALA A 154 1.66 11.57 3.67
C ALA A 154 0.45 11.53 2.72
N GLU A 155 -0.43 10.53 2.87
CA GLU A 155 -1.69 10.47 2.12
C GLU A 155 -2.76 11.46 2.62
N VAL A 156 -2.70 11.86 3.90
CA VAL A 156 -3.61 12.85 4.50
C VAL A 156 -3.18 14.30 4.22
N THR A 157 -1.88 14.55 4.03
CA THR A 157 -1.33 15.89 3.78
C THR A 157 -1.01 16.02 2.28
N PRO A 158 -1.86 16.66 1.46
CA PRO A 158 -1.64 16.77 0.01
C PRO A 158 -0.44 17.64 -0.36
#